data_AF-A0A2E6E8I3-F1
#
_entry.id   AF-A0A2E6E8I3-F1
#
_cell.length_a   1.000
_cell.length_b   1.000
_cell.length_c   1.000
_cell.angle_alpha   90.00
_cell.angle_beta   90.00
_cell.angle_gamma   90.00
#
_symmetry.space_group_name_H-M   'P 1'
#
loop_
_entity.id
_entity.type
_entity.pdbx_description
1 polymer ?
#
loop_
_entity_poly.entity_id
_entity_poly.type
_entity_poly.pdbx_seq_one_letter_code
_entity_poly.pdbx_strand_id
1 'polypeptide(L)'
;MSAMVLKFPRRKKVPPRYPKPRQRVFYAGHRYVGPQLCQDVQQVYLKRHGDGEWSLIFYADGLSWEIDRFPSNDVPFKFEEHGVEFAPSYSELEEMGWQDPTGENVTEMAYYRLVGFK
;
A
#
# COMPACT_ATOMS: atom_id res chain seq x y z
N MET A 1 47.81 12.38 -8.26
CA MET A 1 46.46 12.12 -8.82
C MET A 1 45.47 12.81 -7.91
N SER A 2 44.73 13.81 -8.41
CA SER A 2 43.75 14.54 -7.60
C SER A 2 42.40 13.84 -7.71
N ALA A 3 41.83 13.38 -6.59
CA ALA A 3 40.53 12.71 -6.57
C ALA A 3 39.42 13.76 -6.54
N MET A 4 38.51 13.71 -7.53
CA MET A 4 37.32 14.55 -7.56
C MET A 4 36.28 14.00 -6.57
N VAL A 5 36.01 14.74 -5.49
CA VAL A 5 35.00 14.36 -4.50
C VAL A 5 33.62 14.81 -5.00
N LEU A 6 32.82 13.85 -5.48
CA LEU A 6 31.42 14.06 -5.84
C LEU A 6 30.58 14.30 -4.58
N LYS A 7 30.04 15.52 -4.42
CA LYS A 7 29.09 15.85 -3.34
C LYS A 7 27.67 15.54 -3.81
N PHE A 8 27.10 14.44 -3.35
CA PHE A 8 25.69 14.13 -3.60
C PHE A 8 24.80 15.16 -2.91
N PRO A 9 23.70 15.61 -3.55
CA PRO A 9 22.72 16.47 -2.91
C PRO A 9 22.13 15.77 -1.68
N ARG A 10 21.98 16.52 -0.59
CA ARG A 10 21.36 15.99 0.63
C ARG A 10 19.92 15.62 0.32
N ARG A 11 19.54 14.36 0.58
CA ARG A 11 18.13 13.92 0.52
C ARG A 11 17.28 14.87 1.36
N LYS A 12 16.41 15.65 0.71
CA LYS A 12 15.37 16.39 1.41
C LYS A 12 14.35 15.38 1.90
N LYS A 13 14.08 15.35 3.21
CA LYS A 13 12.95 14.60 3.75
C LYS A 13 11.69 15.34 3.32
N VAL A 14 11.06 14.89 2.24
CA VAL A 14 9.72 15.37 1.88
C VAL A 14 8.78 14.82 2.95
N PRO A 15 8.11 15.67 3.75
CA PRO A 15 7.11 15.17 4.68
C PRO A 15 6.04 14.43 3.88
N PRO A 16 5.53 13.30 4.38
CA PRO A 16 4.48 12.58 3.67
C PRO A 16 3.30 13.53 3.45
N ARG A 17 2.70 13.49 2.26
CA ARG A 17 1.58 14.36 1.85
C ARG A 17 0.43 14.27 2.85
N TYR A 18 0.24 13.09 3.44
CA TYR A 18 -0.72 12.82 4.50
C TYR A 18 -0.02 12.30 5.76
N PRO A 19 -0.32 12.83 6.96
CA PRO A 19 0.18 12.28 8.20
C PRO A 19 -0.38 10.87 8.41
N LYS A 20 0.47 9.92 8.81
CA LYS A 20 0.01 8.53 9.02
C LYS A 20 -1.09 8.49 10.09
N PRO A 21 -2.30 7.99 9.77
CA PRO A 21 -3.39 7.89 10.74
C PRO A 21 -3.00 6.99 11.91
N ARG A 22 -3.52 7.26 13.11
CA ARG A 22 -3.30 6.41 14.30
C ARG A 22 -3.99 5.05 14.16
N GLN A 23 -5.13 5.02 13.48
CA GLN A 23 -5.84 3.81 13.12
C GLN A 23 -4.99 2.95 12.17
N ARG A 24 -5.06 1.63 12.35
CA ARG A 24 -4.30 0.65 11.57
C ARG A 24 -5.17 -0.37 10.85
N VAL A 25 -6.48 -0.36 11.10
CA VAL A 25 -7.44 -1.28 10.47
C VAL A 25 -8.53 -0.43 9.85
N PHE A 26 -8.77 -0.61 8.56
CA PHE A 26 -9.70 0.18 7.75
C PHE A 26 -10.67 -0.76 7.06
N TYR A 27 -11.91 -0.33 6.87
CA TYR A 27 -12.82 -1.07 6.01
C TYR A 27 -12.34 -0.96 4.56
N ALA A 28 -12.23 -2.08 3.87
CA ALA A 28 -11.75 -2.14 2.50
C ALA A 28 -12.88 -2.41 1.50
N GLY A 29 -13.93 -3.13 1.90
CA GLY A 29 -15.00 -3.54 0.99
C GLY A 29 -15.57 -4.87 1.41
N HIS A 30 -16.15 -5.60 0.47
CA HIS A 30 -16.65 -6.95 0.71
C HIS A 30 -16.34 -7.87 -0.47
N ARG A 31 -16.34 -9.17 -0.24
CA ARG A 31 -16.20 -10.18 -1.30
C ARG A 31 -17.23 -11.28 -1.12
N TYR A 32 -17.59 -11.91 -2.23
CA TYR A 32 -18.48 -13.08 -2.22
C TYR A 32 -17.66 -14.35 -2.05
N VAL A 33 -17.95 -15.13 -1.01
CA VAL A 33 -17.23 -16.37 -0.69
C VAL A 33 -18.22 -17.53 -0.68
N GLY A 34 -17.84 -18.65 -1.30
CA GLY A 34 -18.65 -19.86 -1.33
C GLY A 34 -18.94 -20.36 -2.75
N PRO A 35 -19.55 -21.56 -2.87
CA PRO A 35 -19.91 -22.12 -4.15
C PRO A 35 -21.04 -21.32 -4.82
N GLN A 36 -21.18 -21.50 -6.13
CA GLN A 36 -22.28 -20.89 -6.90
C GLN A 36 -23.62 -21.21 -6.23
N LEU A 37 -24.48 -20.17 -6.09
CA LEU A 37 -25.80 -20.21 -5.44
C LEU A 37 -25.80 -20.30 -3.89
N CYS A 38 -24.63 -20.36 -3.24
CA CYS A 38 -24.51 -20.30 -1.77
C CYS A 38 -23.38 -19.35 -1.35
N GLN A 39 -23.25 -18.23 -2.07
CA GLN A 39 -22.27 -17.21 -1.75
C GLN A 39 -22.71 -16.40 -0.54
N ASP A 40 -21.79 -16.20 0.39
CA ASP A 40 -21.94 -15.32 1.53
C ASP A 40 -21.12 -14.04 1.34
N VAL A 41 -21.58 -12.95 1.94
CA VAL A 41 -20.91 -11.65 1.87
C VAL A 41 -19.91 -11.55 3.02
N GLN A 42 -18.62 -11.60 2.68
CA GLN A 42 -17.55 -11.43 3.65
C GLN A 42 -17.06 -9.97 3.64
N GLN A 43 -17.20 -9.27 4.76
CA GLN A 43 -16.62 -7.94 4.95
C GLN A 43 -15.09 -8.04 5.07
N VAL A 44 -14.39 -7.26 4.26
CA VAL A 44 -12.94 -7.25 4.18
C VAL A 44 -12.42 -5.94 4.74
N TYR A 45 -11.37 -6.05 5.53
CA TYR A 45 -10.67 -4.93 6.15
C TYR A 45 -9.20 -4.95 5.75
N LEU A 46 -8.65 -3.77 5.56
CA LEU A 46 -7.25 -3.56 5.28
C LEU A 46 -6.52 -3.20 6.58
N LYS A 47 -5.55 -4.02 6.97
CA LYS A 47 -4.74 -3.84 8.18
C LYS A 47 -3.30 -3.47 7.82
N ARG A 48 -2.79 -2.40 8.44
CA ARG A 48 -1.42 -1.92 8.32
C ARG A 48 -0.54 -2.45 9.46
N HIS A 49 0.61 -3.01 9.10
CA HIS A 49 1.61 -3.48 10.05
C HIS A 49 2.73 -2.44 10.31
N GLY A 50 3.55 -2.71 11.32
CA GLY A 50 4.63 -1.81 11.73
C GLY A 50 5.86 -1.83 10.82
N ASP A 51 6.04 -2.94 10.09
CA ASP A 51 7.11 -3.20 9.13
C ASP A 51 6.83 -2.65 7.72
N GLY A 52 5.65 -2.05 7.50
CA GLY A 52 5.25 -1.51 6.21
C GLY A 52 4.49 -2.50 5.33
N GLU A 53 4.22 -3.70 5.84
CA GLU A 53 3.33 -4.67 5.19
C GLU A 53 1.86 -4.37 5.50
N TRP A 54 1.00 -4.97 4.68
CA TRP A 54 -0.44 -4.87 4.77
C TRP A 54 -1.05 -6.27 4.76
N SER A 55 -2.20 -6.41 5.40
CA SER A 55 -3.00 -7.64 5.32
C SER A 55 -4.43 -7.32 4.98
N LEU A 56 -5.06 -8.21 4.20
CA LEU A 56 -6.51 -8.29 4.15
C LEU A 56 -6.96 -9.21 5.28
N ILE A 57 -7.94 -8.75 6.05
CA ILE A 57 -8.50 -9.49 7.17
C ILE A 57 -10.02 -9.49 7.08
N PHE A 58 -10.66 -10.46 7.70
CA PHE A 58 -12.10 -10.43 7.98
C PHE A 58 -12.34 -10.76 9.45
N TYR A 59 -13.52 -10.40 9.94
CA TYR A 59 -13.96 -10.77 11.27
C TYR A 59 -15.02 -11.87 11.18
N ALA A 60 -14.86 -12.91 12.00
CA ALA A 60 -15.85 -13.96 12.19
C ALA A 60 -15.84 -14.37 13.66
N ASP A 61 -17.02 -14.49 14.26
CA ASP A 61 -17.19 -14.90 15.66
C ASP A 61 -16.37 -14.07 16.67
N GLY A 62 -16.23 -12.76 16.42
CA GLY A 62 -15.44 -11.85 17.25
C GLY A 62 -13.93 -11.99 17.12
N LEU A 63 -13.44 -12.87 16.23
CA LEU A 63 -12.03 -13.08 15.93
C LEU A 63 -11.67 -12.47 14.58
N SER A 64 -10.43 -12.00 14.46
CA SER A 64 -9.86 -11.54 13.19
C SER A 64 -9.09 -12.67 12.51
N TRP A 65 -9.40 -12.92 11.24
CA TRP A 65 -8.71 -13.89 10.40
C TRP A 65 -7.92 -13.17 9.31
N GLU A 66 -6.67 -13.57 9.08
CA GLU A 66 -5.85 -13.05 8.00
C GLU A 66 -6.15 -13.84 6.71
N ILE A 67 -6.54 -13.10 5.67
CA ILE A 67 -6.77 -13.65 4.32
C ILE A 67 -5.42 -13.78 3.61
N ASP A 68 -4.65 -12.70 3.63
CA ASP A 68 -3.37 -12.58 2.94
C ASP A 68 -2.55 -11.44 3.56
N ARG A 69 -1.22 -11.54 3.48
CA ARG A 69 -0.26 -10.56 3.98
C ARG A 69 0.79 -10.29 2.89
N PHE A 70 0.98 -9.02 2.58
CA PHE A 70 1.72 -8.59 1.39
C PHE A 70 2.38 -7.22 1.58
N PRO A 71 3.40 -6.89 0.76
CA PRO A 71 4.09 -5.61 0.84
C PRO A 71 3.24 -4.46 0.28
N SER A 72 3.60 -3.22 0.65
CA SER A 72 2.82 -2.02 0.31
C SER A 72 2.61 -1.82 -1.20
N ASN A 73 3.50 -2.29 -2.07
CA ASN A 73 3.35 -2.20 -3.53
C ASN A 73 2.18 -3.02 -4.08
N ASP A 74 1.74 -4.05 -3.36
CA ASP A 74 0.74 -4.97 -3.88
C ASP A 74 -0.68 -4.62 -3.43
N VAL A 75 -0.85 -3.59 -2.58
CA VAL A 75 -2.16 -3.22 -2.00
C VAL A 75 -3.26 -3.08 -3.05
N PRO A 76 -3.08 -2.33 -4.16
CA PRO A 76 -4.15 -2.20 -5.17
C PRO A 76 -4.47 -3.54 -5.85
N PHE A 77 -3.43 -4.29 -6.23
CA PHE A 77 -3.58 -5.58 -6.93
C PHE A 77 -4.25 -6.65 -6.07
N LYS A 78 -4.02 -6.60 -4.75
CA LYS A 78 -4.57 -7.58 -3.81
C LYS A 78 -6.08 -7.47 -3.65
N PHE A 79 -6.67 -6.29 -3.89
CA PHE A 79 -8.13 -6.18 -3.94
C PHE A 79 -8.72 -6.94 -5.13
N GLU A 80 -8.11 -6.81 -6.30
CA GLU A 80 -8.54 -7.53 -7.51
C GLU A 80 -8.33 -9.04 -7.36
N GLU A 81 -7.16 -9.46 -6.86
CA GLU A 81 -6.81 -10.86 -6.64
C GLU A 81 -7.81 -11.57 -5.71
N HIS A 82 -8.26 -10.88 -4.67
CA HIS A 82 -9.21 -11.42 -3.69
C HIS A 82 -10.67 -11.10 -4.00
N GLY A 83 -10.97 -10.52 -5.17
CA GLY A 83 -12.32 -10.18 -5.60
C GLY A 83 -13.05 -9.24 -4.63
N VAL A 84 -12.32 -8.28 -4.06
CA VAL A 84 -12.88 -7.29 -3.14
C VAL A 84 -13.64 -6.23 -3.94
N GLU A 85 -14.96 -6.24 -3.80
CA GLU A 85 -15.85 -5.24 -4.36
C GLU A 85 -15.90 -3.98 -3.49
N PHE A 86 -16.10 -2.83 -4.14
CA PHE A 86 -16.09 -1.50 -3.51
C PHE A 86 -14.76 -1.21 -2.80
N ALA A 87 -13.66 -1.71 -3.37
CA ALA A 87 -12.31 -1.43 -2.90
C ALA A 87 -12.01 0.07 -2.84
N PRO A 88 -11.18 0.55 -1.89
CA PRO A 88 -10.90 1.97 -1.76
C PRO A 88 -10.10 2.46 -2.97
N SER A 89 -10.41 3.67 -3.40
CA SER A 89 -9.62 4.41 -4.40
C SER A 89 -8.21 4.71 -3.91
N TYR A 90 -7.28 5.02 -4.82
CA TYR A 90 -5.90 5.41 -4.47
C TYR A 90 -5.85 6.56 -3.47
N SER A 91 -6.71 7.58 -3.62
CA SER A 91 -6.80 8.69 -2.67
C SER A 91 -7.25 8.24 -1.28
N GLU A 92 -8.23 7.35 -1.19
CA GLU A 92 -8.69 6.80 0.09
C GLU A 92 -7.59 5.95 0.74
N LEU A 93 -6.83 5.18 -0.05
CA LEU A 93 -5.67 4.44 0.46
C LEU A 93 -4.59 5.38 1.02
N GLU A 94 -4.30 6.50 0.34
CA GLU A 94 -3.37 7.52 0.84
C GLU A 94 -3.85 8.11 2.18
N GLU A 95 -5.15 8.36 2.33
CA GLU A 95 -5.76 8.81 3.60
C GLU A 95 -5.65 7.73 4.70
N MET A 96 -5.73 6.45 4.34
CA MET A 96 -5.45 5.31 5.23
C MET A 96 -3.95 5.16 5.55
N GLY A 97 -3.09 5.97 4.93
CA GLY A 97 -1.65 6.01 5.15
C GLY A 97 -0.87 4.98 4.34
N TRP A 98 -1.46 4.45 3.28
CA TRP A 98 -0.73 3.82 2.19
C TRP A 98 0.09 4.88 1.44
N GLN A 99 1.25 4.47 0.93
CA GLN A 99 2.12 5.35 0.17
C GLN A 99 2.41 4.67 -1.14
N ASP A 100 1.97 5.29 -2.24
CA ASP A 100 2.20 4.77 -3.57
C ASP A 100 3.71 4.67 -3.85
N PRO A 101 4.25 3.44 -4.03
CA PRO A 101 5.65 3.26 -4.38
C PRO A 101 5.97 3.66 -5.82
N THR A 102 4.99 4.03 -6.63
CA THR A 102 5.17 4.50 -8.02
C THR A 102 5.06 6.02 -8.18
N GLY A 103 4.82 6.77 -7.10
CA GLY A 103 4.67 8.23 -7.13
C GLY A 103 5.91 8.99 -7.66
N GLU A 104 5.73 10.27 -7.99
CA GLU A 104 6.69 11.18 -8.67
C GLU A 104 8.17 11.11 -8.18
N ASN A 105 8.40 10.70 -6.93
CA ASN A 105 9.75 10.53 -6.37
C ASN A 105 10.54 9.33 -6.95
N VAL A 106 9.89 8.39 -7.64
CA VAL A 106 10.55 7.23 -8.27
C VAL A 106 11.00 7.54 -9.70
N THR A 107 10.24 8.35 -10.44
CA THR A 107 10.62 8.84 -11.77
C THR A 107 11.82 9.79 -11.71
N GLU A 108 11.96 10.61 -10.65
CA GLU A 108 13.16 11.45 -10.48
C GLU A 108 14.44 10.61 -10.34
N MET A 109 14.44 9.54 -9.53
CA MET A 109 15.62 8.68 -9.34
C MET A 109 16.01 7.89 -10.60
N ALA A 110 15.03 7.45 -11.40
CA ALA A 110 15.27 6.78 -12.68
C ALA A 110 15.81 7.75 -13.74
N TYR A 111 15.25 8.97 -13.79
CA TYR A 111 15.72 10.04 -14.68
C TYR A 111 17.18 10.44 -14.37
N TYR A 112 17.53 10.68 -13.09
CA TYR A 112 18.92 11.01 -12.72
C TYR A 112 19.92 9.87 -12.95
N ARG A 113 19.46 8.62 -13.03
CA ARG A 113 20.31 7.46 -13.39
C ARG A 113 20.53 7.35 -14.90
N LEU A 114 19.54 7.74 -15.71
CA LEU A 114 19.57 7.68 -17.17
C LEU A 114 20.27 8.88 -17.83
N VAL A 115 20.12 10.09 -17.27
CA VAL A 115 20.60 11.32 -17.93
C VAL A 115 22.10 11.55 -17.69
N GLY A 116 22.70 10.82 -16.76
CA GLY A 116 24.12 10.95 -16.41
C GLY A 116 24.40 12.31 -15.76
N PHE A 117 25.08 12.29 -14.62
CA PHE A 117 25.65 13.53 -14.08
C PHE A 117 26.64 14.09 -15.11
N LYS A 118 26.34 15.25 -15.69
CA LYS A 118 27.35 16.17 -16.22
C LYS A 118 27.86 17.06 -15.09
#